data_AF-K6ZXQ4-F1
#
_entry.id   AF-K6ZXQ4-F1
#
_cell.length_a   1.000
_cell.length_b   1.000
_cell.length_c   1.000
_cell.angle_alpha   90.00
_cell.angle_beta   90.00
_cell.angle_gamma   90.00
#
_symmetry.space_group_name_H-M   'P 1'
#
loop_
_entity.id
_entity.type
_entity.pdbx_description
1 polymer ?
#
loop_
_entity_poly.entity_id
_entity_poly.type
_entity_poly.pdbx_seq_one_letter_code
_entity_poly.pdbx_strand_id
1 'polypeptide(L)'
;MNFPANALLLVSLSLGSGHTLCATESQPQPIELNEPSAVLLESAKLPEPIKRVHPKYPTNMARKGAEGWVQLNFVVGTDGSVNNIVVVDSTGMEGFEKAAVNALKEWQYSPAYVDGKPIEQCYNKVQLDFKLTGLNKGVRRKFKRAYQGVRDALDKNDLGLATQLSEKMKDKGLLNSMEFTFYSLLRADIAKAQNDSVEELKYVKHIIRTDNNGEYLGAEAYPLLLNRMFVLQLNQSQYLDVLDTFQRVETQANNQENIALLEPYVIKVLNLLKSQQVISIPGKVKQDGDWWHDLSRSAFSLNNVSGNLNTVELRCHNKRELYSVATDSVWHIPESWGRCSVRVSGDRDSQFTLLELPQQDVPS
;
A
#
# COMPACT_ATOMS: atom_id res chain seq x y z
N MET A 1 -29.10 -7.75 2.67
CA MET A 1 -29.09 -9.23 2.77
C MET A 1 -27.72 -9.63 3.29
N ASN A 2 -27.65 -10.24 4.47
CA ASN A 2 -26.38 -10.64 5.08
C ASN A 2 -25.70 -11.71 4.21
N PHE A 3 -24.40 -11.55 3.96
CA PHE A 3 -23.55 -12.64 3.51
C PHE A 3 -23.27 -13.56 4.70
N PRO A 4 -23.30 -14.89 4.55
CA PRO A 4 -22.83 -15.77 5.61
C PRO A 4 -21.32 -15.60 5.75
N ALA A 5 -20.87 -15.12 6.90
CA ALA A 5 -19.50 -15.25 7.34
C ALA A 5 -19.27 -16.74 7.67
N ASN A 6 -18.74 -17.50 6.72
CA ASN A 6 -18.16 -18.81 6.96
C ASN A 6 -17.26 -19.15 5.76
N ALA A 7 -16.09 -18.52 5.72
CA ALA A 7 -14.94 -19.06 5.01
C ALA A 7 -14.21 -19.97 6.02
N LEU A 8 -14.50 -21.26 5.96
CA LEU A 8 -13.83 -22.28 6.76
C LEU A 8 -12.34 -22.34 6.37
N LEU A 9 -11.49 -21.80 7.23
CA LEU A 9 -10.07 -22.17 7.32
C LEU A 9 -9.99 -23.54 7.99
N LEU A 10 -9.77 -24.59 7.20
CA LEU A 10 -9.48 -25.93 7.71
C LEU A 10 -8.02 -26.01 8.13
N VAL A 11 -7.77 -26.10 9.43
CA VAL A 11 -6.50 -26.59 9.98
C VAL A 11 -6.84 -27.68 11.00
N SER A 12 -6.50 -28.93 10.67
CA SER A 12 -6.53 -30.05 11.60
C SER A 12 -5.10 -30.44 11.94
N LEU A 13 -4.68 -30.26 13.19
CA LEU A 13 -3.45 -30.83 13.73
C LEU A 13 -3.73 -31.38 15.13
N SER A 14 -3.49 -32.68 15.27
CA SER A 14 -3.68 -33.49 16.47
C SER A 14 -2.69 -33.15 17.58
N LEU A 15 -3.17 -33.19 18.83
CA LEU A 15 -2.38 -33.00 20.04
C LEU A 15 -1.33 -34.10 20.24
N GLY A 16 -0.08 -33.68 20.42
CA GLY A 16 0.98 -34.45 21.07
C GLY A 16 1.38 -33.75 22.37
N SER A 17 1.19 -34.44 23.48
CA SER A 17 1.45 -33.96 24.85
C SER A 17 2.93 -34.08 25.24
N GLY A 18 3.39 -33.09 26.02
CA GLY A 18 4.46 -33.25 27.00
C GLY A 18 5.76 -32.51 26.70
N HIS A 19 5.99 -31.38 27.37
CA HIS A 19 6.99 -31.22 28.45
C HIS A 19 7.10 -29.76 28.86
N THR A 20 6.93 -29.50 30.16
CA THR A 20 7.05 -28.18 30.78
C THR A 20 8.51 -27.76 30.82
N LEU A 21 8.88 -26.76 30.01
CA LEU A 21 10.12 -26.00 30.17
C LEU A 21 9.74 -24.60 30.66
N CYS A 22 10.32 -24.23 31.80
CA CYS A 22 10.21 -22.91 32.41
C CYS A 22 10.86 -21.90 31.47
N ALA A 23 10.05 -21.15 30.71
CA ALA A 23 10.52 -20.04 29.90
C ALA A 23 10.52 -18.78 30.77
N THR A 24 11.70 -18.24 31.03
CA THR A 24 11.88 -16.84 31.44
C THR A 24 11.20 -15.96 30.40
N GLU A 25 10.09 -15.35 30.81
CA GLU A 25 9.29 -14.43 29.99
C GLU A 25 10.07 -13.12 29.82
N SER A 26 10.96 -13.07 28.83
CA SER A 26 11.50 -11.80 28.35
C SER A 26 10.38 -11.13 27.56
N GLN A 27 9.79 -10.07 28.11
CA GLN A 27 8.86 -9.23 27.37
C GLN A 27 9.58 -8.74 26.10
N PRO A 28 9.04 -8.95 24.89
CA PRO A 28 9.63 -8.39 23.68
C PRO A 28 9.64 -6.87 23.82
N GLN A 29 10.84 -6.28 23.85
CA GLN A 29 10.99 -4.84 23.73
C GLN A 29 10.53 -4.46 22.32
N PRO A 30 9.75 -3.38 22.15
CA PRO A 30 9.40 -2.87 20.83
C PRO A 30 10.68 -2.72 20.01
N ILE A 31 10.69 -3.28 18.80
CA ILE A 31 11.79 -3.05 17.86
C ILE A 31 11.75 -1.56 17.54
N GLU A 32 12.64 -0.78 18.15
CA GLU A 32 12.90 0.59 17.71
C GLU A 32 13.45 0.48 16.29
N LEU A 33 12.56 0.66 15.32
CA LEU A 33 12.94 1.08 13.99
C LEU A 33 13.72 2.37 14.21
N ASN A 34 15.04 2.30 14.15
CA ASN A 34 15.87 3.47 13.95
C ASN A 34 15.43 4.04 12.61
N GLU A 35 14.37 4.87 12.67
CA GLU A 35 13.93 5.74 11.61
C GLU A 35 15.20 6.37 11.04
N PRO A 36 15.58 6.11 9.77
CA PRO A 36 16.64 6.89 9.13
C PRO A 36 16.28 8.39 9.05
N SER A 37 15.13 8.80 9.59
CA SER A 37 14.64 10.17 9.69
C SER A 37 14.82 10.84 11.06
N ALA A 38 15.22 10.14 12.12
CA ALA A 38 15.42 10.80 13.42
C ALA A 38 16.69 11.67 13.45
N VAL A 39 17.70 11.33 12.66
CA VAL A 39 19.02 11.99 12.71
C VAL A 39 19.07 13.32 11.92
N LEU A 40 17.98 13.73 11.27
CA LEU A 40 17.92 14.95 10.44
C LEU A 40 16.89 16.01 10.86
N LEU A 41 16.20 15.84 11.99
CA LEU A 41 15.07 16.72 12.37
C LEU A 41 15.14 17.26 13.80
N GLU A 42 16.32 17.54 14.36
CA GLU A 42 16.38 18.26 15.64
C GLU A 42 15.92 19.73 15.48
N SER A 43 16.04 20.30 14.27
CA SER A 43 15.63 21.68 13.92
C SER A 43 14.45 21.80 12.95
N ALA A 44 13.86 20.67 12.53
CA ALA A 44 12.88 20.68 11.46
C ALA A 44 11.44 20.73 11.97
N LYS A 45 10.65 21.64 11.41
CA LYS A 45 9.21 21.74 11.67
C LYS A 45 8.45 21.17 10.49
N LEU A 46 7.67 20.11 10.73
CA LEU A 46 6.78 19.53 9.73
C LEU A 46 5.58 20.45 9.47
N PRO A 47 5.00 20.43 8.26
CA PRO A 47 3.86 21.26 7.94
C PRO A 47 2.60 20.67 8.58
N GLU A 48 1.80 21.56 9.14
CA GLU A 48 0.55 21.23 9.82
C GLU A 48 -0.64 21.77 9.02
N PRO A 49 -1.77 21.06 8.96
CA PRO A 49 -2.92 21.52 8.20
C PRO A 49 -3.53 22.79 8.82
N ILE A 50 -3.59 23.86 8.03
CA ILE A 50 -4.30 25.10 8.39
C ILE A 50 -5.75 25.04 7.90
N LYS A 51 -5.96 24.55 6.68
CA LYS A 51 -7.28 24.40 6.06
C LYS A 51 -7.34 23.09 5.27
N ARG A 52 -8.33 22.26 5.58
CA ARG A 52 -8.64 21.05 4.81
C ARG A 52 -10.10 21.10 4.36
N VAL A 53 -10.31 21.24 3.06
CA VAL A 53 -11.63 21.19 2.44
C VAL A 53 -11.99 19.73 2.20
N HIS A 54 -13.16 19.30 2.67
CA HIS A 54 -13.68 17.98 2.35
C HIS A 54 -14.06 17.89 0.85
N PRO A 55 -13.80 16.76 0.18
CA PRO A 55 -14.19 16.60 -1.20
C PRO A 55 -15.70 16.65 -1.36
N LYS A 56 -16.16 17.45 -2.34
CA LYS A 56 -17.58 17.50 -2.69
C LYS A 56 -17.99 16.16 -3.30
N TYR A 57 -19.01 15.54 -2.70
CA TYR A 57 -19.53 14.28 -3.19
C TYR A 57 -20.15 14.46 -4.60
N PRO A 58 -19.70 13.74 -5.64
CA PRO A 58 -20.29 13.86 -6.97
C PRO A 58 -21.78 13.45 -6.98
N THR A 59 -22.67 14.33 -7.42
CA THR A 59 -24.13 14.11 -7.33
C THR A 59 -24.60 12.88 -8.09
N ASN A 60 -23.99 12.57 -9.24
CA ASN A 60 -24.28 11.37 -10.03
C ASN A 60 -23.88 10.08 -9.31
N MET A 61 -22.81 10.10 -8.51
CA MET A 61 -22.35 8.97 -7.69
C MET A 61 -23.25 8.79 -6.47
N ALA A 62 -23.58 9.89 -5.79
CA ALA A 62 -24.51 9.90 -4.65
C ALA A 62 -25.88 9.31 -5.02
N ARG A 63 -26.45 9.73 -6.17
CA ARG A 63 -27.74 9.20 -6.67
C ARG A 63 -27.70 7.70 -6.96
N LYS A 64 -26.54 7.16 -7.33
CA LYS A 64 -26.36 5.73 -7.58
C LYS A 64 -26.10 4.95 -6.30
N GLY A 65 -25.85 5.62 -5.17
CA GLY A 65 -25.37 4.98 -3.95
C GLY A 65 -23.95 4.44 -4.10
N ALA A 66 -23.15 5.04 -4.99
CA ALA A 66 -21.75 4.64 -5.16
C ALA A 66 -20.95 5.01 -3.91
N GLU A 67 -19.86 4.32 -3.62
CA GLU A 67 -18.90 4.66 -2.56
C GLU A 67 -17.49 4.25 -2.99
N GLY A 68 -16.49 4.78 -2.31
CA GLY A 68 -15.11 4.36 -2.54
C GLY A 68 -14.12 5.25 -1.82
N TRP A 69 -12.85 5.10 -2.17
CA TRP A 69 -11.76 5.93 -1.65
C TRP A 69 -10.77 6.26 -2.76
N VAL A 70 -9.99 7.31 -2.51
CA VAL A 70 -8.90 7.78 -3.37
C VAL A 70 -7.68 8.06 -2.50
N GLN A 71 -6.55 7.43 -2.82
CA GLN A 71 -5.26 7.71 -2.20
C GLN A 71 -4.46 8.67 -3.09
N LEU A 72 -4.01 9.77 -2.51
CA LEU A 72 -3.27 10.81 -3.21
C LEU A 72 -1.89 11.02 -2.58
N ASN A 73 -0.93 11.36 -3.42
CA ASN A 73 0.34 11.94 -3.02
C ASN A 73 0.43 13.39 -3.49
N PHE A 74 0.97 14.29 -2.67
CA PHE A 74 1.01 15.72 -3.00
C PHE A 74 2.26 16.39 -2.39
N VAL A 75 2.52 17.62 -2.83
CA VAL A 75 3.60 18.47 -2.32
C VAL A 75 2.98 19.65 -1.56
N VAL A 76 3.54 19.97 -0.39
CA VAL A 76 3.29 21.22 0.31
C VAL A 76 4.40 22.20 -0.05
N GLY A 77 4.05 23.33 -0.66
CA GLY A 77 5.00 24.37 -1.05
C GLY A 77 5.57 25.14 0.15
N THR A 78 6.58 25.99 -0.11
CA THR A 78 7.21 26.85 0.91
C THR A 78 6.27 27.92 1.49
N ASP A 79 5.15 28.16 0.83
CA ASP A 79 4.05 29.04 1.28
C ASP A 79 2.90 28.24 1.93
N GLY A 80 3.05 26.91 2.03
CA GLY A 80 2.04 26.00 2.56
C GLY A 80 0.92 25.62 1.57
N SER A 81 0.99 26.09 0.31
CA SER A 81 0.03 25.70 -0.72
C SER A 81 0.20 24.22 -1.12
N VAL A 82 -0.90 23.55 -1.48
CA VAL A 82 -0.85 22.15 -1.94
C VAL A 82 -0.81 22.08 -3.47
N ASN A 83 0.21 21.41 -4.01
CA ASN A 83 0.42 21.24 -5.45
C ASN A 83 0.95 19.83 -5.80
N ASN A 84 1.24 19.58 -7.09
CA ASN A 84 1.76 18.29 -7.59
C ASN A 84 0.97 17.04 -7.10
N ILE A 85 -0.36 17.18 -7.08
CA ILE A 85 -1.28 16.14 -6.60
C ILE A 85 -1.36 15.00 -7.63
N VAL A 86 -1.12 13.77 -7.17
CA VAL A 86 -1.14 12.55 -7.99
C VAL A 86 -2.02 11.52 -7.29
N VAL A 87 -2.90 10.87 -8.05
CA VAL A 87 -3.63 9.70 -7.56
C VAL A 87 -2.68 8.50 -7.57
N VAL A 88 -2.45 7.90 -6.41
CA VAL A 88 -1.55 6.76 -6.23
C VAL A 88 -2.30 5.44 -6.39
N ASP A 89 -3.54 5.41 -5.89
CA ASP A 89 -4.44 4.26 -5.93
C ASP A 89 -5.87 4.71 -5.64
N SER A 90 -6.85 3.93 -6.06
CA SER A 90 -8.26 4.23 -5.80
C SER A 90 -9.15 2.99 -5.98
N THR A 91 -10.43 3.17 -5.68
CA THR A 91 -11.49 2.19 -6.04
C THR A 91 -11.83 2.15 -7.54
N GLY A 92 -11.15 2.96 -8.37
CA GLY A 92 -11.30 3.00 -9.83
C GLY A 92 -12.44 3.90 -10.34
N MET A 93 -12.98 4.79 -9.51
CA MET A 93 -14.05 5.71 -9.89
C MET A 93 -13.53 7.12 -10.16
N GLU A 94 -13.38 7.47 -11.44
CA GLU A 94 -12.85 8.77 -11.90
C GLU A 94 -13.59 9.98 -11.30
N GLY A 95 -14.89 9.85 -11.02
CA GLY A 95 -15.68 10.90 -10.36
C GLY A 95 -15.17 11.24 -8.95
N PHE A 96 -14.76 10.23 -8.18
CA PHE A 96 -14.18 10.43 -6.85
C PHE A 96 -12.75 10.96 -6.95
N GLU A 97 -11.96 10.46 -7.90
CA GLU A 97 -10.60 10.95 -8.14
C GLU A 97 -10.58 12.45 -8.46
N LYS A 98 -11.43 12.89 -9.40
CA LYS A 98 -11.59 14.32 -9.73
C LYS A 98 -12.02 15.16 -8.52
N ALA A 99 -12.99 14.66 -7.75
CA ALA A 99 -13.47 15.36 -6.56
C ALA A 99 -12.39 15.48 -5.47
N ALA A 100 -11.61 14.42 -5.26
CA ALA A 100 -10.51 14.39 -4.31
C ALA A 100 -9.38 15.36 -4.71
N VAL A 101 -8.94 15.31 -5.98
CA VAL A 101 -7.91 16.23 -6.50
C VAL A 101 -8.36 17.68 -6.37
N ASN A 102 -9.61 18.01 -6.70
CA ASN A 102 -10.12 19.38 -6.57
C ASN A 102 -10.16 19.85 -5.11
N ALA A 103 -10.47 18.97 -4.17
CA ALA A 103 -10.46 19.30 -2.75
C ALA A 103 -9.04 19.62 -2.24
N LEU A 104 -8.05 18.79 -2.61
CA LEU A 104 -6.65 18.99 -2.20
C LEU A 104 -6.07 20.31 -2.72
N LYS A 105 -6.49 20.78 -3.90
CA LYS A 105 -6.06 22.09 -4.44
C LYS A 105 -6.48 23.27 -3.56
N GLU A 106 -7.49 23.11 -2.72
CA GLU A 106 -7.97 24.13 -1.79
C GLU A 106 -7.40 23.97 -0.36
N TRP A 107 -6.54 22.98 -0.15
CA TRP A 107 -5.89 22.76 1.15
C TRP A 107 -4.75 23.75 1.36
N GLN A 108 -4.58 24.15 2.62
CA GLN A 108 -3.50 25.01 3.06
C GLN A 108 -2.85 24.38 4.28
N TYR A 109 -1.53 24.38 4.30
CA TYR A 109 -0.71 23.95 5.41
C TYR A 109 0.13 25.11 5.93
N SER A 110 0.71 24.98 7.12
CA SER A 110 1.88 25.76 7.49
C SER A 110 3.07 25.30 6.65
N PRO A 111 4.01 26.17 6.28
CA PRO A 111 5.24 25.72 5.63
C PRO A 111 6.02 24.76 6.51
N ALA A 112 6.70 23.80 5.89
CA ALA A 112 7.74 23.05 6.56
C ALA A 112 8.98 23.93 6.71
N TYR A 113 9.74 23.78 7.79
CA TYR A 113 11.00 24.52 8.01
C TYR A 113 12.14 23.58 8.33
N VAL A 114 13.33 23.89 7.82
CA VAL A 114 14.62 23.31 8.24
C VAL A 114 15.57 24.47 8.50
N ASP A 115 16.19 24.49 9.67
CA ASP A 115 17.10 25.58 10.09
C ASP A 115 16.50 26.99 9.90
N GLY A 116 15.21 27.12 10.23
CA GLY A 116 14.45 28.38 10.12
C GLY A 116 14.11 28.82 8.70
N LYS A 117 14.47 28.05 7.67
CA LYS A 117 14.12 28.34 6.27
C LYS A 117 12.93 27.50 5.82
N PRO A 118 11.91 28.09 5.16
CA PRO A 118 10.81 27.32 4.63
C PRO A 118 11.30 26.42 3.49
N ILE A 119 10.86 25.17 3.49
CA ILE A 119 11.18 24.14 2.49
C ILE A 119 9.89 23.58 1.91
N GLU A 120 9.96 23.05 0.68
CA GLU A 120 8.89 22.21 0.17
C GLU A 120 8.88 20.89 0.94
N GLN A 121 7.69 20.35 1.24
CA GLN A 121 7.55 18.99 1.74
C GLN A 121 6.96 18.10 0.65
N CYS A 122 7.76 17.18 0.13
CA CYS A 122 7.47 16.50 -1.13
C CYS A 122 6.93 15.07 -0.97
N TYR A 123 6.92 14.55 0.27
CA TYR A 123 6.45 13.21 0.58
C TYR A 123 5.23 13.26 1.50
N ASN A 124 4.05 13.51 0.92
CA ASN A 124 2.78 13.48 1.63
C ASN A 124 1.82 12.48 1.00
N LYS A 125 1.17 11.63 1.81
CA LYS A 125 0.13 10.68 1.38
C LYS A 125 -1.16 10.93 2.16
N VAL A 126 -2.31 10.87 1.50
CA VAL A 126 -3.62 10.95 2.16
C VAL A 126 -4.65 10.06 1.46
N GLN A 127 -5.54 9.43 2.22
CA GLN A 127 -6.72 8.76 1.68
C GLN A 127 -7.97 9.62 1.97
N LEU A 128 -8.81 9.81 0.96
CA LEU A 128 -10.13 10.43 1.10
C LEU A 128 -11.22 9.41 0.80
N ASP A 129 -12.09 9.18 1.77
CA ASP A 129 -13.20 8.23 1.69
C ASP A 129 -14.51 8.92 1.30
N PHE A 130 -15.24 8.30 0.39
CA PHE A 130 -16.55 8.71 -0.10
C PHE A 130 -17.61 7.68 0.36
N LYS A 131 -17.95 7.72 1.65
CA LYS A 131 -18.98 6.85 2.25
C LYS A 131 -20.32 7.56 2.35
N LEU A 132 -21.43 6.82 2.16
CA LEU A 132 -22.79 7.33 2.33
C LEU A 132 -23.37 6.79 3.65
N THR A 133 -23.77 7.70 4.55
CA THR A 133 -24.42 7.32 5.80
C THR A 133 -25.89 6.96 5.57
N GLY A 134 -26.40 5.98 6.32
CA GLY A 134 -27.84 5.64 6.34
C GLY A 134 -28.34 4.76 5.18
N LEU A 135 -27.48 4.32 4.25
CA LEU A 135 -27.86 3.32 3.23
C LEU A 135 -27.72 1.89 3.77
N ASN A 136 -28.57 1.00 3.28
CA ASN A 136 -28.55 -0.43 3.61
C ASN A 136 -27.21 -1.03 3.14
N LYS A 137 -26.31 -1.35 4.08
CA LYS A 137 -24.89 -1.71 3.86
C LYS A 137 -24.64 -3.05 3.14
N GLY A 138 -25.67 -3.68 2.58
CA GLY A 138 -25.52 -4.97 1.90
C GLY A 138 -25.04 -4.84 0.45
N VAL A 139 -24.70 -5.97 -0.15
CA VAL A 139 -24.43 -6.03 -1.59
C VAL A 139 -25.71 -6.09 -2.42
N ARG A 140 -25.63 -5.70 -3.69
CA ARG A 140 -26.72 -5.87 -4.67
C ARG A 140 -26.92 -7.34 -4.99
N ARG A 141 -28.17 -7.74 -5.25
CA ARG A 141 -28.52 -9.13 -5.66
C ARG A 141 -27.74 -9.59 -6.90
N LYS A 142 -27.55 -8.69 -7.88
CA LYS A 142 -26.76 -8.97 -9.09
C LYS A 142 -25.28 -9.21 -8.79
N PHE A 143 -24.71 -8.47 -7.82
CA PHE A 143 -23.34 -8.65 -7.36
C PHE A 143 -23.21 -10.01 -6.68
N LYS A 144 -24.12 -10.35 -5.74
CA LYS A 144 -24.11 -11.63 -5.04
C LYS A 144 -24.09 -12.82 -6.01
N ARG A 145 -24.94 -12.80 -7.04
CA ARG A 145 -24.97 -13.86 -8.07
C ARG A 145 -23.66 -13.94 -8.86
N ALA A 146 -23.07 -12.80 -9.24
CA ALA A 146 -21.80 -12.78 -9.95
C ALA A 146 -20.66 -13.31 -9.06
N TYR A 147 -20.61 -12.87 -7.80
CA TYR A 147 -19.64 -13.33 -6.81
C TYR A 147 -19.70 -14.86 -6.64
N GLN A 148 -20.91 -15.41 -6.47
CA GLN A 148 -21.11 -16.87 -6.37
C GLN A 148 -20.59 -17.59 -7.61
N GLY A 149 -20.88 -17.09 -8.82
CA GLY A 149 -20.38 -17.70 -10.04
C GLY A 149 -18.86 -17.74 -10.15
N VAL A 150 -18.16 -16.71 -9.65
CA VAL A 150 -16.69 -16.72 -9.61
C VAL A 150 -16.17 -17.69 -8.54
N ARG A 151 -16.79 -17.71 -7.35
CA ARG A 151 -16.44 -18.68 -6.29
C ARG A 151 -16.63 -20.11 -6.75
N ASP A 152 -17.74 -20.42 -7.39
CA ASP A 152 -18.02 -21.76 -7.94
C ASP A 152 -16.97 -22.19 -8.99
N ALA A 153 -16.45 -21.25 -9.79
CA ALA A 153 -15.38 -21.51 -10.73
C ALA A 153 -14.04 -21.77 -10.03
N LEU A 154 -13.70 -20.97 -9.00
CA LEU A 154 -12.51 -21.18 -8.17
C LEU A 154 -12.55 -22.52 -7.42
N ASP A 155 -13.69 -22.87 -6.83
CA ASP A 155 -13.88 -24.11 -6.09
C ASP A 155 -13.74 -25.35 -7.01
N LYS A 156 -14.01 -25.18 -8.32
CA LYS A 156 -13.76 -26.18 -9.38
C LYS A 156 -12.36 -26.08 -10.01
N ASN A 157 -11.51 -25.20 -9.50
CA ASN A 157 -10.18 -24.89 -10.04
C ASN A 157 -10.18 -24.43 -11.52
N ASP A 158 -11.28 -23.85 -12.00
CA ASP A 158 -11.37 -23.24 -13.33
C ASP A 158 -10.93 -21.78 -13.27
N LEU A 159 -9.60 -21.57 -13.24
CA LEU A 159 -8.99 -20.24 -13.08
C LEU A 159 -9.27 -19.32 -14.28
N GLY A 160 -9.42 -19.88 -15.48
CA GLY A 160 -9.75 -19.13 -16.69
C GLY A 160 -11.16 -18.54 -16.60
N LEU A 161 -12.15 -19.36 -16.24
CA LEU A 161 -13.51 -18.90 -16.05
C LEU A 161 -13.64 -17.95 -14.85
N ALA A 162 -12.97 -18.24 -13.74
CA ALA A 162 -12.96 -17.36 -12.57
C ALA A 162 -12.44 -15.95 -12.93
N THR A 163 -11.32 -15.88 -13.65
CA THR A 163 -10.76 -14.61 -14.14
C THR A 163 -11.77 -13.89 -15.03
N GLN A 164 -12.29 -14.56 -16.07
CA GLN A 164 -13.26 -13.98 -17.00
C GLN A 164 -14.52 -13.46 -16.29
N LEU A 165 -15.09 -14.23 -15.35
CA LEU A 165 -16.28 -13.84 -14.61
C LEU A 165 -16.01 -12.65 -13.66
N SER A 166 -14.82 -12.59 -13.06
CA SER A 166 -14.42 -11.46 -12.20
C SER A 166 -14.25 -10.16 -12.99
N GLU A 167 -13.66 -10.19 -14.19
CA GLU A 167 -13.58 -8.99 -15.05
C GLU A 167 -14.98 -8.49 -15.44
N LYS A 168 -15.87 -9.40 -15.86
CA LYS A 168 -17.28 -9.06 -16.14
C LYS A 168 -18.01 -8.49 -14.92
N MET A 169 -17.59 -8.84 -13.71
CA MET A 169 -18.15 -8.32 -12.48
C MET A 169 -17.69 -6.89 -12.22
N LYS A 170 -16.40 -6.57 -12.47
CA LYS A 170 -15.84 -5.22 -12.44
C LYS A 170 -16.55 -4.30 -13.46
N ASP A 171 -16.76 -4.77 -14.69
CA ASP A 171 -17.41 -4.00 -15.77
C ASP A 171 -18.85 -3.57 -15.43
N LYS A 172 -19.56 -4.36 -14.62
CA LYS A 172 -20.91 -4.04 -14.14
C LYS A 172 -20.92 -3.00 -13.01
N GLY A 173 -19.73 -2.54 -12.62
CA GLY A 173 -19.43 -1.58 -11.56
C GLY A 173 -19.49 -2.20 -10.18
N LEU A 174 -18.54 -1.84 -9.32
CA LEU A 174 -18.53 -2.12 -7.88
C LEU A 174 -19.13 -0.92 -7.19
N LEU A 175 -20.34 -1.03 -6.62
CA LEU A 175 -21.07 0.17 -6.27
C LEU A 175 -20.65 0.71 -4.91
N ASN A 176 -20.58 -0.13 -3.89
CA ASN A 176 -20.32 0.31 -2.52
C ASN A 176 -19.05 -0.33 -1.95
N SER A 177 -18.64 0.16 -0.78
CA SER A 177 -17.40 -0.27 -0.13
C SER A 177 -17.39 -1.76 0.18
N MET A 178 -18.53 -2.32 0.62
CA MET A 178 -18.68 -3.76 0.87
C MET A 178 -18.47 -4.58 -0.41
N GLU A 179 -19.11 -4.21 -1.52
CA GLU A 179 -18.92 -4.88 -2.81
C GLU A 179 -17.48 -4.81 -3.32
N PHE A 180 -16.82 -3.65 -3.15
CA PHE A 180 -15.41 -3.50 -3.48
C PHE A 180 -14.51 -4.39 -2.63
N THR A 181 -14.78 -4.50 -1.32
CA THR A 181 -14.05 -5.37 -0.40
C THR A 181 -14.18 -6.84 -0.78
N PHE A 182 -15.39 -7.35 -1.01
CA PHE A 182 -15.61 -8.74 -1.42
C PHE A 182 -15.01 -9.02 -2.81
N TYR A 183 -15.13 -8.08 -3.75
CA TYR A 183 -14.47 -8.21 -5.06
C TYR A 183 -12.94 -8.29 -4.92
N SER A 184 -12.35 -7.46 -4.07
CA SER A 184 -10.90 -7.46 -3.82
C SER A 184 -10.45 -8.78 -3.18
N LEU A 185 -11.20 -9.31 -2.23
CA LEU A 185 -10.93 -10.64 -1.65
C LEU A 185 -10.93 -11.73 -2.71
N LEU A 186 -11.95 -11.74 -3.56
CA LEU A 186 -12.08 -12.69 -4.67
C LEU A 186 -10.89 -12.61 -5.65
N ARG A 187 -10.48 -11.39 -5.99
CA ARG A 187 -9.33 -11.15 -6.88
C ARG A 187 -8.01 -11.56 -6.25
N ALA A 188 -7.81 -11.31 -4.95
CA ALA A 188 -6.64 -11.79 -4.22
C ALA A 188 -6.58 -13.32 -4.22
N ASP A 189 -7.71 -14.01 -4.08
CA ASP A 189 -7.77 -15.48 -4.11
C ASP A 189 -7.49 -16.05 -5.51
N ILE A 190 -7.99 -15.42 -6.58
CA ILE A 190 -7.64 -15.78 -7.97
C ILE A 190 -6.14 -15.60 -8.20
N ALA A 191 -5.59 -14.45 -7.84
CA ALA A 191 -4.18 -14.13 -8.03
C ALA A 191 -3.27 -15.12 -7.27
N LYS A 192 -3.64 -15.46 -6.03
CA LYS A 192 -2.97 -16.52 -5.25
C LYS A 192 -2.96 -17.86 -5.99
N ALA A 193 -4.12 -18.29 -6.52
CA ALA A 193 -4.22 -19.55 -7.27
C ALA A 193 -3.42 -19.53 -8.58
N GLN A 194 -3.17 -18.35 -9.15
CA GLN A 194 -2.33 -18.14 -10.32
C GLN A 194 -0.84 -17.97 -10.00
N ASN A 195 -0.46 -17.96 -8.70
CA ASN A 195 0.87 -17.58 -8.22
C ASN A 195 1.29 -16.16 -8.64
N ASP A 196 0.32 -15.26 -8.82
CA ASP A 196 0.55 -13.83 -9.09
C ASP A 196 0.57 -13.05 -7.77
N SER A 197 1.74 -13.05 -7.11
CA SER A 197 1.92 -12.39 -5.81
C SER A 197 1.80 -10.87 -5.88
N VAL A 198 2.02 -10.27 -7.07
CA VAL A 198 1.92 -8.82 -7.30
C VAL A 198 0.46 -8.39 -7.30
N GLU A 199 -0.38 -9.06 -8.10
CA GLU A 199 -1.82 -8.79 -8.13
C GLU A 199 -2.49 -9.20 -6.81
N GLU A 200 -2.01 -10.27 -6.16
CA GLU A 200 -2.47 -10.66 -4.82
C GLU A 200 -2.24 -9.54 -3.80
N LEU A 201 -1.00 -9.03 -3.72
CA LEU A 201 -0.65 -7.95 -2.79
C LEU A 201 -1.47 -6.69 -3.03
N LYS A 202 -1.70 -6.34 -4.31
CA LYS A 202 -2.54 -5.19 -4.68
C LYS A 202 -3.93 -5.29 -4.08
N TYR A 203 -4.63 -6.41 -4.25
CA TYR A 203 -5.98 -6.53 -3.72
C TYR A 203 -6.04 -6.74 -2.20
N VAL A 204 -5.03 -7.35 -1.60
CA VAL A 204 -4.91 -7.37 -0.12
C VAL A 204 -4.76 -5.93 0.41
N LYS A 205 -3.92 -5.11 -0.22
CA LYS A 205 -3.75 -3.68 0.07
C LYS A 205 -5.06 -2.89 -0.13
N HIS A 206 -5.89 -3.25 -1.11
CA HIS A 206 -7.22 -2.66 -1.35
C HIS A 206 -8.23 -3.01 -0.25
N ILE A 207 -8.27 -4.27 0.21
CA ILE A 207 -9.13 -4.70 1.32
C ILE A 207 -8.76 -3.93 2.57
N ILE A 208 -7.47 -3.92 2.92
CA ILE A 208 -6.96 -3.24 4.12
C ILE A 208 -7.28 -1.73 4.12
N ARG A 209 -7.25 -1.07 2.96
CA ARG A 209 -7.62 0.35 2.84
C ARG A 209 -9.12 0.61 2.98
N THR A 210 -9.94 -0.35 2.58
CA THR A 210 -11.41 -0.22 2.58
C THR A 210 -12.02 -0.64 3.91
N ASP A 211 -11.45 -1.67 4.55
CA ASP A 211 -12.00 -2.38 5.71
C ASP A 211 -10.98 -2.52 6.85
N ASN A 212 -10.33 -1.41 7.22
CA ASN A 212 -9.29 -1.39 8.25
C ASN A 212 -9.78 -1.63 9.69
N ASN A 213 -11.09 -1.70 9.90
CA ASN A 213 -11.74 -1.93 11.19
C ASN A 213 -12.65 -3.18 11.19
N GLY A 214 -12.64 -3.97 10.11
CA GLY A 214 -13.46 -5.17 9.98
C GLY A 214 -14.97 -4.90 9.91
N GLU A 215 -15.38 -3.73 9.42
CA GLU A 215 -16.78 -3.38 9.16
C GLU A 215 -17.46 -4.36 8.19
N TYR A 216 -16.73 -4.92 7.21
CA TYR A 216 -17.30 -5.76 6.16
C TYR A 216 -16.94 -7.24 6.27
N LEU A 217 -15.68 -7.55 6.54
CA LEU A 217 -15.17 -8.93 6.66
C LEU A 217 -15.19 -9.45 8.11
N GLY A 218 -15.43 -8.58 9.09
CA GLY A 218 -15.34 -8.90 10.52
C GLY A 218 -13.96 -8.60 11.10
N ALA A 219 -13.90 -8.36 12.41
CA ALA A 219 -12.69 -7.93 13.11
C ALA A 219 -11.54 -8.96 13.03
N GLU A 220 -11.86 -10.25 12.94
CA GLU A 220 -10.88 -11.33 12.84
C GLU A 220 -10.13 -11.36 11.50
N ALA A 221 -10.70 -10.77 10.44
CA ALA A 221 -10.08 -10.78 9.12
C ALA A 221 -8.85 -9.87 9.04
N TYR A 222 -8.82 -8.78 9.80
CA TYR A 222 -7.78 -7.76 9.65
C TYR A 222 -6.37 -8.25 10.06
N PRO A 223 -6.16 -8.92 11.22
CA PRO A 223 -4.87 -9.52 11.54
C PRO A 223 -4.40 -10.57 10.50
N LEU A 224 -5.32 -11.39 9.98
CA LEU A 224 -5.00 -12.38 8.95
C LEU A 224 -4.54 -11.72 7.63
N LEU A 225 -5.16 -10.61 7.25
CA LEU A 225 -4.78 -9.83 6.07
C LEU A 225 -3.43 -9.13 6.26
N LEU A 226 -3.11 -8.66 7.47
CA LEU A 226 -1.78 -8.11 7.79
C LEU A 226 -0.70 -9.18 7.62
N ASN A 227 -0.92 -10.39 8.13
CA ASN A 227 0.03 -11.51 7.96
C ASN A 227 0.20 -11.87 6.47
N ARG A 228 -0.89 -11.93 5.70
CA ARG A 228 -0.86 -12.17 4.25
C ARG A 228 -0.07 -11.07 3.53
N MET A 229 -0.32 -9.80 3.88
CA MET A 229 0.39 -8.65 3.31
C MET A 229 1.89 -8.68 3.62
N PHE A 230 2.26 -8.96 4.88
CA PHE A 230 3.65 -9.07 5.32
C PHE A 230 4.44 -10.08 4.47
N VAL A 231 3.90 -11.30 4.30
CA VAL A 231 4.55 -12.35 3.51
C VAL A 231 4.69 -11.94 2.04
N LEU A 232 3.64 -11.34 1.47
CA LEU A 232 3.65 -10.90 0.07
C LEU A 232 4.66 -9.76 -0.17
N GLN A 233 4.78 -8.80 0.75
CA GLN A 233 5.79 -7.74 0.68
C GLN A 233 7.21 -8.31 0.84
N LEU A 234 7.39 -9.24 1.78
CA LEU A 234 8.68 -9.90 2.02
C LEU A 234 9.16 -10.63 0.76
N ASN A 235 8.28 -11.38 0.10
CA ASN A 235 8.57 -12.10 -1.15
C ASN A 235 8.85 -11.17 -2.34
N GLN A 236 8.40 -9.92 -2.27
CA GLN A 236 8.61 -8.89 -3.30
C GLN A 236 9.73 -7.91 -2.94
N SER A 237 10.49 -8.20 -1.87
CA SER A 237 11.57 -7.34 -1.38
C SER A 237 11.13 -5.90 -1.05
N GLN A 238 9.86 -5.68 -0.72
CA GLN A 238 9.31 -4.40 -0.29
C GLN A 238 9.59 -4.19 1.21
N TYR A 239 10.86 -4.09 1.60
CA TYR A 239 11.27 -4.24 2.99
C TYR A 239 10.83 -3.11 3.93
N LEU A 240 10.86 -1.85 3.52
CA LEU A 240 10.31 -0.77 4.35
C LEU A 240 8.81 -0.98 4.64
N ASP A 241 8.09 -1.46 3.64
CA ASP A 241 6.69 -1.86 3.66
C ASP A 241 6.43 -3.05 4.61
N VAL A 242 7.36 -4.01 4.68
CA VAL A 242 7.34 -5.13 5.64
C VAL A 242 7.44 -4.61 7.07
N LEU A 243 8.33 -3.65 7.33
CA LEU A 243 8.54 -3.08 8.66
C LEU A 243 7.31 -2.29 9.14
N ASP A 244 6.71 -1.45 8.28
CA ASP A 244 5.43 -0.76 8.57
C ASP A 244 4.30 -1.76 8.87
N THR A 245 4.23 -2.83 8.07
CA THR A 245 3.20 -3.86 8.25
C THR A 245 3.38 -4.61 9.56
N PHE A 246 4.62 -4.91 9.95
CA PHE A 246 4.90 -5.55 11.24
C PHE A 246 4.53 -4.66 12.42
N GLN A 247 4.84 -3.37 12.37
CA GLN A 247 4.41 -2.42 13.40
C GLN A 247 2.88 -2.44 13.57
N ARG A 248 2.13 -2.57 12.48
CA ARG A 248 0.67 -2.71 12.53
C ARG A 248 0.24 -4.04 13.14
N VAL A 249 0.97 -5.14 12.88
CA VAL A 249 0.75 -6.45 13.52
C VAL A 249 0.96 -6.35 15.03
N GLU A 250 2.00 -5.66 15.49
CA GLU A 250 2.30 -5.45 16.92
C GLU A 250 1.21 -4.68 17.66
N THR A 251 0.54 -3.74 16.98
CA THR A 251 -0.57 -2.96 17.58
C THR A 251 -1.89 -3.72 17.66
N GLN A 252 -2.00 -4.94 17.12
CA GLN A 252 -3.23 -5.71 17.20
C GLN A 252 -3.40 -6.38 18.57
N ALA A 253 -4.63 -6.30 19.11
CA ALA A 253 -4.97 -6.96 20.36
C ALA A 253 -4.87 -8.49 20.24
N ASN A 254 -4.37 -9.15 21.28
CA ASN A 254 -4.28 -10.61 21.40
C ASN A 254 -3.53 -11.29 20.23
N ASN A 255 -2.47 -10.66 19.73
CA ASN A 255 -1.77 -11.07 18.50
C ASN A 255 -0.34 -11.63 18.73
N GLN A 256 -0.01 -12.02 19.97
CA GLN A 256 1.35 -12.40 20.39
C GLN A 256 1.94 -13.57 19.60
N GLU A 257 1.12 -14.56 19.24
CA GLU A 257 1.57 -15.71 18.45
C GLU A 257 2.04 -15.28 17.04
N ASN A 258 1.31 -14.38 16.40
CA ASN A 258 1.69 -13.85 15.09
C ASN A 258 2.94 -12.97 15.16
N ILE A 259 3.08 -12.18 16.23
CA ILE A 259 4.30 -11.38 16.46
C ILE A 259 5.52 -12.31 16.55
N ALA A 260 5.46 -13.33 17.42
CA ALA A 260 6.54 -14.30 17.59
C ALA A 260 6.87 -15.07 16.30
N LEU A 261 5.87 -15.36 15.46
CA LEU A 261 6.05 -16.02 14.18
C LEU A 261 6.78 -15.14 13.15
N LEU A 262 6.49 -13.83 13.12
CA LEU A 262 6.97 -12.91 12.08
C LEU A 262 8.27 -12.18 12.46
N GLU A 263 8.54 -11.98 13.76
CA GLU A 263 9.72 -11.27 14.28
C GLU A 263 11.07 -11.80 13.73
N PRO A 264 11.32 -13.12 13.59
CA PRO A 264 12.57 -13.61 13.01
C PRO A 264 12.80 -13.14 11.56
N TYR A 265 11.73 -12.89 10.79
CA TYR A 265 11.84 -12.36 9.43
C TYR A 265 12.15 -10.86 9.45
N VAL A 266 11.60 -10.11 10.41
CA VAL A 266 11.93 -8.70 10.63
C VAL A 266 13.42 -8.54 10.94
N ILE A 267 13.96 -9.36 11.84
CA ILE A 267 15.40 -9.36 12.16
C ILE A 267 16.25 -9.63 10.91
N LYS A 268 15.85 -10.61 10.07
CA LYS A 268 16.53 -10.88 8.79
C LYS A 268 16.48 -9.69 7.84
N VAL A 269 15.32 -9.02 7.72
CA VAL A 269 15.16 -7.82 6.90
C VAL A 269 16.09 -6.71 7.39
N LEU A 270 16.10 -6.41 8.70
CA LEU A 270 16.97 -5.37 9.28
C LEU A 270 18.46 -5.66 9.03
N ASN A 271 18.88 -6.92 9.13
CA ASN A 271 20.25 -7.32 8.81
C ASN A 271 20.56 -7.18 7.32
N LEU A 272 19.64 -7.55 6.44
CA LEU A 272 19.78 -7.40 4.99
C LEU A 272 19.92 -5.93 4.58
N LEU A 273 19.12 -5.04 5.18
CA LEU A 273 19.18 -3.60 4.90
C LEU A 273 20.56 -3.00 5.21
N LYS A 274 21.25 -3.51 6.24
CA LYS A 274 22.62 -3.12 6.63
C LYS A 274 23.73 -3.84 5.84
N SER A 275 23.38 -4.84 5.03
CA SER A 275 24.35 -5.65 4.29
C SER A 275 24.77 -5.01 2.96
N GLN A 276 25.82 -5.57 2.35
CA GLN A 276 26.29 -5.20 1.01
C GLN A 276 25.50 -5.87 -0.13
N GLN A 277 24.48 -6.67 0.19
CA GLN A 277 23.67 -7.35 -0.83
C GLN A 277 22.77 -6.36 -1.55
N VAL A 278 22.77 -6.36 -2.89
CA VAL A 278 21.81 -5.58 -3.71
C VAL A 278 20.40 -6.16 -3.55
N ILE A 279 19.42 -5.28 -3.38
CA ILE A 279 18.00 -5.66 -3.25
C ILE A 279 17.33 -5.44 -4.60
N SER A 280 16.69 -6.47 -5.13
CA SER A 280 16.02 -6.43 -6.45
C SER A 280 14.51 -6.44 -6.28
N ILE A 281 13.84 -5.41 -6.81
CA ILE A 281 12.39 -5.26 -6.74
C ILE A 281 11.82 -5.26 -8.18
N PRO A 282 10.94 -6.22 -8.53
CA PRO A 282 10.29 -6.21 -9.83
C PRO A 282 9.30 -5.03 -9.93
N GLY A 283 9.44 -4.24 -11.01
CA GLY A 283 8.60 -3.10 -11.31
C GLY A 283 7.75 -3.33 -12.55
N LYS A 284 6.50 -2.88 -12.50
CA LYS A 284 5.59 -2.88 -13.65
C LYS A 284 4.72 -1.62 -13.62
N VAL A 285 4.76 -0.85 -14.70
CA VAL A 285 3.90 0.34 -14.87
C VAL A 285 2.45 -0.11 -14.91
N LYS A 286 1.62 0.48 -14.04
CA LYS A 286 0.23 0.05 -13.86
C LYS A 286 -0.60 0.48 -15.08
N GLN A 287 -1.70 -0.22 -15.30
CA GLN A 287 -2.67 0.17 -16.34
C GLN A 287 -3.42 1.46 -15.97
N ASP A 288 -3.61 1.68 -14.67
CA ASP A 288 -4.39 2.77 -14.10
C ASP A 288 -3.49 3.85 -13.44
N GLY A 289 -2.19 3.89 -13.77
CA GLY A 289 -1.28 4.90 -13.24
C GLY A 289 0.20 4.47 -13.18
N ASP A 290 0.97 5.19 -12.38
CA ASP A 290 2.41 4.97 -12.27
C ASP A 290 2.77 3.88 -11.26
N TRP A 291 3.98 3.35 -11.38
CA TRP A 291 4.56 2.47 -10.38
C TRP A 291 5.20 3.29 -9.26
N TRP A 292 4.94 2.93 -8.01
CA TRP A 292 5.46 3.61 -6.82
C TRP A 292 6.15 2.61 -5.91
N HIS A 293 7.26 3.01 -5.32
CA HIS A 293 7.99 2.22 -4.32
C HIS A 293 8.65 3.13 -3.29
N ASP A 294 8.54 2.76 -2.02
CA ASP A 294 9.19 3.47 -0.92
C ASP A 294 10.59 2.86 -0.74
N LEU A 295 11.64 3.69 -0.92
CA LEU A 295 13.02 3.21 -0.94
C LEU A 295 13.50 2.88 0.48
N SER A 296 14.15 1.73 0.62
CA SER A 296 14.76 1.29 1.88
C SER A 296 16.23 1.73 2.00
N ARG A 297 16.84 2.18 0.90
CA ARG A 297 18.22 2.66 0.80
C ARG A 297 18.33 3.98 0.03
N SER A 298 19.46 4.65 0.22
CA SER A 298 19.79 5.95 -0.39
C SER A 298 20.40 5.86 -1.79
N ALA A 299 20.45 4.68 -2.42
CA ALA A 299 20.93 4.55 -3.78
C ALA A 299 20.15 3.49 -4.55
N PHE A 300 19.82 3.76 -5.81
CA PHE A 300 19.13 2.79 -6.66
C PHE A 300 19.47 2.95 -8.14
N SER A 301 19.17 1.92 -8.93
CA SER A 301 19.19 1.95 -10.39
C SER A 301 17.98 1.22 -10.98
N LEU A 302 17.73 1.39 -12.28
CA LEU A 302 16.71 0.66 -13.02
C LEU A 302 17.37 -0.19 -14.12
N ASN A 303 17.11 -1.50 -14.11
CA ASN A 303 17.67 -2.48 -15.05
C ASN A 303 16.55 -3.30 -15.72
N ASN A 304 16.92 -4.12 -16.71
CA ASN A 304 16.02 -5.07 -17.38
C ASN A 304 14.72 -4.43 -17.90
N VAL A 305 14.83 -3.23 -18.47
CA VAL A 305 13.66 -2.48 -18.96
C VAL A 305 13.11 -3.16 -20.21
N SER A 306 11.82 -3.49 -20.17
CA SER A 306 11.04 -4.00 -21.29
C SER A 306 9.83 -3.09 -21.50
N GLY A 307 9.70 -2.53 -22.71
CA GLY A 307 8.79 -1.44 -23.02
C GLY A 307 9.46 -0.08 -22.93
N ASN A 308 8.67 0.98 -22.76
CA ASN A 308 9.16 2.35 -22.68
C ASN A 308 8.83 2.96 -21.31
N LEU A 309 9.82 3.58 -20.68
CA LEU A 309 9.69 4.34 -19.44
C LEU A 309 9.96 5.81 -19.75
N ASN A 310 9.10 6.70 -19.26
CA ASN A 310 9.15 8.12 -19.58
C ASN A 310 9.91 8.91 -18.50
N THR A 311 9.56 8.71 -17.23
CA THR A 311 10.14 9.50 -16.13
C THR A 311 10.42 8.66 -14.89
N VAL A 312 11.48 9.04 -14.17
CA VAL A 312 11.72 8.66 -12.78
C VAL A 312 11.58 9.90 -11.92
N GLU A 313 10.64 9.91 -10.98
CA GLU A 313 10.44 11.01 -10.04
C GLU A 313 10.78 10.53 -8.63
N LEU A 314 11.74 11.21 -7.99
CA LEU A 314 12.00 11.06 -6.56
C LEU A 314 11.14 12.05 -5.77
N ARG A 315 10.42 11.53 -4.78
CA ARG A 315 9.68 12.31 -3.79
C ARG A 315 10.18 11.96 -2.40
N CYS A 316 10.98 12.86 -1.85
CA CYS A 316 11.57 12.76 -0.52
C CYS A 316 10.89 13.71 0.47
N HIS A 317 11.28 13.68 1.75
CA HIS A 317 10.68 14.56 2.76
C HIS A 317 10.74 16.02 2.36
N ASN A 318 11.90 16.52 1.92
CA ASN A 318 12.11 17.94 1.60
C ASN A 318 12.53 18.23 0.15
N LYS A 319 12.57 17.19 -0.70
CA LYS A 319 13.05 17.30 -2.07
C LYS A 319 12.17 16.52 -3.03
N ARG A 320 11.94 17.13 -4.19
CA ARG A 320 11.39 16.47 -5.37
C ARG A 320 12.36 16.63 -6.52
N GLU A 321 12.59 15.55 -7.24
CA GLU A 321 13.43 15.58 -8.45
C GLU A 321 12.84 14.71 -9.54
N LEU A 322 12.89 15.19 -10.78
CA LEU A 322 12.32 14.51 -11.94
C LEU A 322 13.45 14.28 -12.95
N TYR A 323 13.64 13.02 -13.32
CA TYR A 323 14.64 12.59 -14.28
C TYR A 323 13.97 12.00 -15.52
N SER A 324 14.58 12.23 -16.68
CA SER A 324 14.36 11.38 -17.85
C SER A 324 15.00 10.02 -17.59
N VAL A 325 14.35 8.94 -18.01
CA VAL A 325 14.88 7.60 -17.80
C VAL A 325 16.15 7.42 -18.62
N ALA A 326 17.27 7.18 -17.94
CA ALA A 326 18.51 6.72 -18.54
C ALA A 326 18.79 5.31 -18.00
N THR A 327 18.85 4.32 -18.89
CA THR A 327 19.36 2.99 -18.55
C THR A 327 20.82 3.16 -18.10
N ASP A 328 21.23 2.44 -17.06
CA ASP A 328 22.59 2.44 -16.48
C ASP A 328 22.98 3.65 -15.61
N SER A 329 22.03 4.52 -15.25
CA SER A 329 22.27 5.56 -14.23
C SER A 329 22.01 5.03 -12.82
N VAL A 330 22.92 5.38 -11.90
CA VAL A 330 22.72 5.19 -10.46
C VAL A 330 22.29 6.53 -9.86
N TRP A 331 21.16 6.54 -9.19
CA TRP A 331 20.70 7.68 -8.42
C TRP A 331 21.17 7.54 -6.98
N HIS A 332 21.93 8.53 -6.51
CA HIS A 332 22.31 8.67 -5.11
C HIS A 332 21.47 9.76 -4.46
N ILE A 333 20.89 9.42 -3.31
CA ILE A 333 19.98 10.27 -2.54
C ILE A 333 20.76 10.78 -1.33
N PRO A 334 21.00 12.08 -1.22
CA PRO A 334 21.60 12.66 -0.02
C PRO A 334 20.76 12.32 1.21
N GLU A 335 21.41 11.95 2.32
CA GLU A 335 20.71 11.67 3.58
C GLU A 335 19.82 12.85 3.99
N SER A 336 20.28 14.08 3.74
CA SER A 336 19.56 15.33 4.00
C SER A 336 18.19 15.42 3.32
N TRP A 337 17.88 14.56 2.34
CA TRP A 337 16.58 14.53 1.70
C TRP A 337 15.51 13.78 2.52
N GLY A 338 15.95 12.98 3.49
CA GLY A 338 15.10 12.12 4.31
C GLY A 338 14.56 10.91 3.55
N ARG A 339 13.45 10.34 4.04
CA ARG A 339 12.79 9.19 3.40
C ARG A 339 12.29 9.57 2.02
N CYS A 340 12.48 8.66 1.06
CA CYS A 340 12.13 8.88 -0.33
C CYS A 340 11.28 7.75 -0.89
N SER A 341 10.44 8.10 -1.84
CA SER A 341 9.78 7.17 -2.74
C SER A 341 10.10 7.51 -4.17
N VAL A 342 10.18 6.48 -4.99
CA VAL A 342 10.34 6.61 -6.43
C VAL A 342 9.01 6.36 -7.11
N ARG A 343 8.71 7.19 -8.11
CA ARG A 343 7.60 7.04 -9.03
C ARG A 343 8.16 6.85 -10.44
N VAL A 344 7.80 5.75 -11.07
CA VAL A 344 8.20 5.45 -12.45
C VAL A 344 6.96 5.50 -13.34
N SER A 345 7.00 6.35 -14.37
CA SER A 345 5.96 6.47 -15.39
C SER A 345 6.46 5.91 -16.73
N GLY A 346 5.56 5.45 -17.57
CA GLY A 346 5.90 4.86 -18.86
C GLY A 346 4.68 4.35 -19.62
N ASP A 347 4.94 3.61 -20.69
CA ASP A 347 3.91 2.89 -21.42
C ASP A 347 3.26 1.82 -20.52
N ARG A 348 1.99 1.54 -20.80
CA ARG A 348 1.21 0.54 -20.06
C ARG A 348 1.90 -0.83 -20.13
N ASP A 349 1.94 -1.51 -18.98
CA ASP A 349 2.51 -2.85 -18.83
C ASP A 349 4.04 -2.93 -19.06
N SER A 350 4.76 -1.80 -19.22
CA SER A 350 6.23 -1.75 -19.19
C SER A 350 6.78 -2.34 -17.89
N GLN A 351 7.84 -3.14 -18.00
CA GLN A 351 8.46 -3.85 -16.89
C GLN A 351 9.91 -3.43 -16.71
N PHE A 352 10.40 -3.51 -15.48
CA PHE A 352 11.79 -3.22 -15.12
C PHE A 352 12.14 -3.90 -13.79
N THR A 353 13.41 -3.86 -13.41
CA THR A 353 13.87 -4.22 -12.06
C THR A 353 14.47 -2.98 -11.42
N LEU A 354 13.94 -2.57 -10.28
CA LEU A 354 14.59 -1.57 -9.43
C LEU A 354 15.63 -2.28 -8.55
N LEU A 355 16.85 -1.78 -8.56
CA LEU A 355 17.95 -2.30 -7.73
C LEU A 355 18.25 -1.28 -6.65
N GLU A 356 17.99 -1.60 -5.38
CA GLU A 356 18.47 -0.78 -4.26
C GLU A 356 19.89 -1.21 -3.88
N LEU A 357 20.81 -0.27 -4.01
CA LEU A 357 22.24 -0.47 -3.85
C LEU A 357 22.65 -0.19 -2.41
N PRO A 358 23.61 -0.93 -1.84
CA PRO A 358 24.15 -0.62 -0.52
C PRO A 358 24.79 0.77 -0.53
N GLN A 359 24.78 1.43 0.63
CA GLN A 359 25.52 2.67 0.81
C GLN A 359 27.01 2.36 0.57
N GLN A 360 27.61 3.03 -0.42
CA GLN A 360 29.06 2.95 -0.58
C GLN A 360 29.69 3.75 0.55
N ASP A 361 30.71 3.19 1.20
CA ASP A 361 31.55 3.92 2.14
C ASP A 361 32.24 5.05 1.35
N VAL A 362 31.65 6.25 1.37
CA VAL A 362 32.34 7.45 0.88
C VAL A 362 33.38 7.78 1.95
N PRO A 363 34.70 7.74 1.66
CA PRO A 363 35.69 8.16 2.62
C PRO A 363 35.41 9.62 2.98
N SER A 364 35.45 9.90 4.28
CA SER A 364 35.15 11.20 4.88
C SER A 364 36.08 12.31 4.42
#